data_AF-A0A939YZZ0-F1
#
_entry.id   AF-A0A939YZZ0-F1
#
_cell.length_a   1.000
_cell.length_b   1.000
_cell.length_c   1.000
_cell.angle_alpha   90.00
_cell.angle_beta   90.00
_cell.angle_gamma   90.00
#
_symmetry.space_group_name_H-M   'P 1'
#
loop_
_entity.id
_entity.type
_entity.pdbx_description
1 polymer ?
#
loop_
_entity_poly.entity_id
_entity_poly.type
_entity_poly.pdbx_seq_one_letter_code
_entity_poly.pdbx_strand_id
1 'polypeptide(L)'
;MDIVILEQMIPEKHLLRRIDQVVDFSFIHELCAPLYCSDNGRPAIEPEVLFRMLLVGYLYGVKSEARLEEEVNYNIAYKWFCGLGLTEKAPDATTISQNRRRRFRDNNIAEEIFNEILRQCMAKGLVGGAIL
;
A
#
# COMPACT_ATOMS: atom_id res chain seq x y z
N MET A 1 10.11 13.84 9.46
CA MET A 1 11.54 13.62 9.74
C MET A 1 11.86 12.13 9.71
N ASP A 2 11.02 11.31 10.34
CA ASP A 2 11.19 9.86 10.45
C ASP A 2 11.23 9.11 9.10
N ILE A 3 10.34 9.42 8.17
CA ILE A 3 10.29 8.73 6.85
C ILE A 3 11.58 8.94 6.05
N VAL A 4 12.19 10.13 6.12
CA VAL A 4 13.47 10.44 5.45
C VAL A 4 14.61 9.61 6.02
N ILE A 5 14.61 9.40 7.35
CA ILE A 5 15.61 8.55 8.01
C ILE A 5 15.42 7.09 7.60
N LEU A 6 14.17 6.59 7.58
CA LEU A 6 13.88 5.23 7.13
C LEU A 6 14.31 5.01 5.68
N GLU A 7 14.10 5.98 4.79
CA GLU A 7 14.52 5.89 3.40
C GLU A 7 16.04 5.69 3.26
N GLN A 8 16.83 6.41 4.06
CA GLN A 8 18.30 6.32 4.06
C GLN A 8 18.81 4.94 4.51
N MET A 9 18.03 4.19 5.29
CA MET A 9 18.37 2.83 5.71
C MET A 9 18.09 1.79 4.63
N ILE A 10 17.39 2.15 3.56
CA ILE A 10 16.98 1.23 2.50
C ILE A 10 17.91 1.41 1.30
N PRO A 11 18.53 0.33 0.79
CA PRO A 11 19.40 0.41 -0.39
C PRO A 11 18.72 1.10 -1.56
N GLU A 12 19.42 2.01 -2.24
CA GLU A 12 18.86 2.79 -3.36
C GLU A 12 18.27 1.91 -4.48
N LYS A 13 18.86 0.74 -4.69
CA LYS A 13 18.43 -0.23 -5.71
C LYS A 13 17.28 -1.14 -5.24
N HIS A 14 16.77 -0.96 -4.02
CA HIS A 14 15.69 -1.77 -3.48
C HIS A 14 14.41 -1.61 -4.31
N LEU A 15 13.70 -2.72 -4.56
CA LEU A 15 12.52 -2.76 -5.43
C LEU A 15 11.44 -1.74 -4.99
N LEU A 16 11.12 -1.70 -3.71
CA LEU A 16 10.09 -0.78 -3.18
C LEU A 16 10.46 0.70 -3.39
N ARG A 17 11.75 1.06 -3.38
CA ARG A 17 12.17 2.44 -3.70
C ARG A 17 11.91 2.76 -5.17
N ARG A 18 12.18 1.81 -6.06
CA ARG A 18 11.91 1.97 -7.49
C ARG A 18 10.42 2.09 -7.78
N ILE A 19 9.58 1.33 -7.09
CA ILE A 19 8.12 1.41 -7.23
C ILE A 19 7.62 2.76 -6.73
N ASP A 20 8.01 3.17 -5.53
CA ASP A 20 7.58 4.45 -4.92
C ASP A 20 8.01 5.67 -5.75
N GLN A 21 9.16 5.61 -6.42
CA GLN A 21 9.61 6.66 -7.34
C GLN A 21 8.80 6.76 -8.64
N VAL A 22 8.16 5.65 -9.04
CA VAL A 22 7.54 5.53 -10.36
C VAL A 22 6.02 5.58 -10.29
N VAL A 23 5.45 5.16 -9.18
CA VAL A 23 4.01 5.12 -8.92
C VAL A 23 3.65 6.24 -7.96
N ASP A 24 2.87 7.19 -8.45
CA ASP A 24 2.12 8.12 -7.61
C ASP A 24 0.91 7.38 -7.04
N PHE A 25 0.83 7.28 -5.71
CA PHE A 25 -0.24 6.61 -4.98
C PHE A 25 -1.33 7.58 -4.49
N SER A 26 -1.15 8.90 -4.66
CA SER A 26 -2.08 9.90 -4.14
C SER A 26 -3.50 9.77 -4.72
N PHE A 27 -3.63 9.27 -5.95
CA PHE A 27 -4.91 9.00 -6.60
C PHE A 27 -5.80 8.03 -5.80
N ILE A 28 -5.22 7.17 -4.95
CA ILE A 28 -5.97 6.23 -4.11
C ILE A 28 -6.89 6.99 -3.15
N HIS A 29 -6.44 8.13 -2.62
CA HIS A 29 -7.26 8.94 -1.73
C HIS A 29 -8.52 9.45 -2.45
N GLU A 30 -8.36 10.01 -3.65
CA GLU A 30 -9.47 10.51 -4.46
C GLU A 30 -10.47 9.40 -4.79
N LEU A 31 -9.96 8.23 -5.20
CA LEU A 31 -10.78 7.10 -5.60
C LEU A 31 -11.55 6.48 -4.43
N CYS A 32 -10.92 6.45 -3.25
CA CYS A 32 -11.56 5.97 -2.04
C CYS A 32 -12.49 7.00 -1.39
N ALA A 33 -12.37 8.30 -1.69
CA ALA A 33 -13.09 9.36 -0.99
C ALA A 33 -14.60 9.10 -0.80
N PRO A 34 -15.37 8.59 -1.79
CA PRO A 34 -16.79 8.29 -1.62
C PRO A 34 -17.11 7.24 -0.55
N LEU A 35 -16.14 6.40 -0.19
CA LEU A 35 -16.28 5.36 0.83
C LEU A 35 -15.96 5.88 2.24
N TYR A 36 -15.31 7.03 2.35
CA TYR A 36 -14.82 7.57 3.62
C TYR A 36 -15.68 8.75 4.07
N CYS A 37 -16.05 8.75 5.35
CA CYS A 37 -16.76 9.85 5.96
C CYS A 37 -15.73 10.82 6.55
N SER A 38 -15.83 12.10 6.20
CA SER A 38 -14.88 13.13 6.61
C SER A 38 -15.04 13.60 8.05
N ASP A 39 -16.22 13.42 8.65
CA ASP A 39 -16.64 14.16 9.85
C ASP A 39 -17.30 13.29 10.93
N ASN A 40 -17.33 11.96 10.77
CA ASN A 40 -17.98 11.09 11.74
C ASN A 40 -17.22 9.78 12.02
N GLY A 41 -17.17 9.40 13.29
CA GLY A 41 -16.61 8.14 13.77
C GLY A 41 -15.13 8.16 14.10
N ARG A 42 -14.57 6.97 14.35
CA ARG A 42 -13.13 6.77 14.57
C ARG A 42 -12.39 7.01 13.24
N PRO A 43 -11.25 7.73 13.22
CA PRO A 43 -10.45 7.89 12.03
C PRO A 43 -10.20 6.54 11.37
N ALA A 44 -10.65 6.41 10.12
CA ALA A 44 -10.39 5.23 9.33
C ALA A 44 -8.90 5.20 8.97
N ILE A 45 -8.39 4.00 8.69
CA ILE A 45 -7.06 3.88 8.12
C ILE A 45 -6.99 4.60 6.78
N GLU A 46 -5.90 5.34 6.57
CA GLU A 46 -5.58 5.92 5.26
C GLU A 46 -5.57 4.83 4.18
N PRO A 47 -6.36 4.99 3.10
CA PRO A 47 -6.51 3.95 2.09
C PRO A 47 -5.17 3.64 1.42
N GLU A 48 -4.32 4.65 1.20
CA GLU A 48 -2.99 4.47 0.62
C GLU A 48 -2.12 3.49 1.44
N VAL A 49 -2.11 3.60 2.77
CA VAL A 49 -1.37 2.69 3.66
C VAL A 49 -1.85 1.25 3.46
N LEU A 50 -3.17 1.04 3.44
CA LEU A 50 -3.76 -0.28 3.25
C LEU A 50 -3.37 -0.91 1.91
N PHE A 51 -3.45 -0.16 0.82
CA PHE A 51 -3.11 -0.66 -0.51
C PHE A 51 -1.61 -0.90 -0.68
N ARG A 52 -0.76 -0.07 -0.08
CA ARG A 52 0.70 -0.32 -0.04
C ARG A 52 1.04 -1.58 0.73
N MET A 53 0.38 -1.85 1.87
CA MET A 53 0.53 -3.13 2.58
C MET A 53 0.11 -4.31 1.70
N LEU A 54 -1.05 -4.24 1.04
CA LEU A 54 -1.50 -5.31 0.15
C LEU A 54 -0.50 -5.54 -0.99
N LEU A 55 0.04 -4.47 -1.57
CA LEU A 55 1.05 -4.55 -2.61
C LEU A 55 2.35 -5.22 -2.11
N VAL A 56 2.82 -4.91 -0.90
CA VAL A 56 3.91 -5.66 -0.26
C VAL A 56 3.57 -7.15 -0.16
N GLY A 57 2.34 -7.47 0.26
CA GLY A 57 1.85 -8.85 0.33
C GLY A 57 1.94 -9.58 -1.01
N TYR A 58 1.52 -8.93 -2.10
CA TYR A 58 1.59 -9.51 -3.45
C TYR A 58 3.03 -9.62 -3.98
N LEU A 59 3.85 -8.58 -3.80
CA LEU A 59 5.23 -8.54 -4.31
C LEU A 59 6.15 -9.57 -3.64
N TYR A 60 5.95 -9.81 -2.34
CA TYR A 60 6.81 -10.70 -1.54
C TYR A 60 6.13 -12.02 -1.16
N GLY A 61 4.94 -12.29 -1.70
CA GLY A 61 4.23 -13.56 -1.49
C GLY A 61 3.69 -13.77 -0.07
N VAL A 62 3.44 -12.69 0.69
CA VAL A 62 2.86 -12.75 2.04
C VAL A 62 1.33 -12.85 1.94
N LYS A 63 0.82 -14.07 2.06
CA LYS A 63 -0.61 -14.37 1.84
C LYS A 63 -1.51 -14.17 3.07
N SER A 64 -0.93 -14.17 4.27
CA SER A 64 -1.67 -14.04 5.53
C SER A 64 -1.70 -12.59 5.97
N GLU A 65 -2.89 -12.06 6.28
CA GLU A 65 -3.06 -10.70 6.80
C GLU A 65 -2.34 -10.51 8.14
N ALA A 66 -2.35 -11.53 9.01
CA ALA A 66 -1.58 -11.54 10.27
C ALA A 66 -0.08 -11.53 10.02
N ARG A 67 0.39 -12.29 9.03
CA ARG A 67 1.82 -12.26 8.67
C ARG A 67 2.21 -10.93 8.04
N LEU A 68 1.33 -10.34 7.24
CA LEU A 68 1.57 -9.04 6.60
C LEU A 68 1.70 -7.93 7.64
N GLU A 69 0.84 -7.93 8.66
CA GLU A 69 0.95 -7.03 9.81
C GLU A 69 2.32 -7.18 10.52
N GLU A 70 2.74 -8.41 10.83
CA GLU A 70 4.05 -8.69 11.43
C GLU A 70 5.20 -8.19 10.56
N GLU A 71 5.21 -8.55 9.28
CA GLU A 71 6.25 -8.19 8.32
C GLU A 71 6.39 -6.67 8.19
N VAL A 72 5.28 -5.93 8.13
CA VAL A 72 5.31 -4.45 8.09
C VAL A 72 5.83 -3.85 9.40
N ASN A 73 5.59 -4.50 10.54
CA ASN A 73 6.15 -4.06 11.81
C ASN A 73 7.66 -4.35 11.92
N TYR A 74 8.15 -5.45 11.36
CA TYR A 74 9.54 -5.91 11.53
C TYR A 74 10.48 -5.40 10.44
N ASN A 75 9.97 -5.17 9.23
CA ASN A 75 10.78 -4.84 8.07
C ASN A 75 10.73 -3.33 7.79
N ILE A 76 11.88 -2.68 7.93
CA ILE A 76 12.05 -1.23 7.70
C ILE A 76 11.64 -0.83 6.28
N ALA A 77 11.95 -1.64 5.26
CA ALA A 77 11.59 -1.33 3.88
C ALA A 77 10.08 -1.37 3.65
N TYR A 78 9.38 -2.33 4.29
CA TYR A 78 7.93 -2.44 4.17
C TYR A 78 7.23 -1.32 4.93
N LYS A 79 7.72 -1.01 6.14
CA LYS A 79 7.22 0.09 6.97
C LYS A 79 7.34 1.43 6.25
N TRP A 80 8.54 1.74 5.74
CA TRP A 80 8.79 2.92 4.91
C TRP A 80 7.89 2.96 3.69
N PHE A 81 7.79 1.86 2.94
CA PHE A 81 6.97 1.81 1.73
C PHE A 81 5.48 2.00 2.02
N CYS A 82 5.01 1.62 3.20
CA CYS A 82 3.62 1.86 3.63
C CYS A 82 3.39 3.27 4.18
N GLY A 83 4.41 4.15 4.17
CA GLY A 83 4.31 5.51 4.71
C GLY A 83 4.27 5.58 6.24
N LEU A 84 4.63 4.50 6.93
CA LEU A 84 4.59 4.43 8.39
C LEU A 84 5.94 4.87 9.00
N GLY A 85 5.87 5.68 10.05
CA GLY A 85 7.02 6.05 10.88
C GLY A 85 7.57 4.88 11.70
N LEU A 86 8.78 5.05 12.22
CA LEU A 86 9.51 3.98 12.94
C LEU A 86 8.72 3.43 14.13
N THR A 87 8.10 4.33 14.91
CA THR A 87 7.33 4.00 16.11
C THR A 87 5.86 3.70 15.84
N GLU A 88 5.37 3.95 14.62
CA GLU A 88 3.98 3.69 14.25
C GLU A 88 3.76 2.20 14.03
N LYS A 89 2.65 1.67 14.55
CA LYS A 89 2.30 0.26 14.35
C LYS A 89 1.65 0.08 12.98
N ALA A 90 1.93 -1.06 12.35
CA ALA A 90 1.15 -1.49 11.21
C ALA A 90 -0.33 -1.64 11.63
N PRO A 91 -1.26 -1.35 10.73
CA PRO A 91 -2.67 -1.70 10.89
C PRO A 91 -2.87 -3.17 11.23
N ASP A 92 -3.74 -3.43 12.21
CA ASP A 92 -4.08 -4.79 12.61
C ASP A 92 -4.62 -5.60 11.42
N ALA A 93 -4.30 -6.88 11.36
CA ALA A 93 -4.78 -7.81 10.33
C ALA A 93 -6.31 -7.81 10.20
N THR A 94 -7.01 -7.62 11.33
CA THR A 94 -8.47 -7.50 11.33
C THR A 94 -8.94 -6.26 10.57
N THR A 95 -8.23 -5.13 10.66
CA THR A 95 -8.51 -3.91 9.89
C THR A 95 -8.40 -4.17 8.40
N ILE A 96 -7.36 -4.87 7.96
CA ILE A 96 -7.16 -5.27 6.56
C ILE A 96 -8.34 -6.14 6.09
N SER A 97 -8.67 -7.18 6.88
CA SER A 97 -9.75 -8.13 6.60
C SER A 97 -11.11 -7.45 6.49
N GLN A 98 -11.43 -6.55 7.43
CA GLN A 98 -12.73 -5.87 7.44
C GLN A 98 -12.88 -4.89 6.29
N ASN A 99 -11.81 -4.16 5.91
CA ASN A 99 -11.86 -3.28 4.75
C ASN A 99 -12.11 -4.07 3.46
N ARG A 100 -11.41 -5.20 3.26
CA ARG A 100 -11.67 -6.07 2.09
C ARG A 100 -13.10 -6.60 2.05
N ARG A 101 -13.64 -7.04 3.20
CA ARG A 101 -14.99 -7.64 3.26
C ARG A 101 -16.14 -6.65 3.18
N ARG A 102 -15.95 -5.42 3.69
CA ARG A 102 -17.04 -4.45 3.84
C ARG A 102 -16.91 -3.27 2.88
N ARG A 103 -15.70 -2.73 2.74
CA ARG A 103 -15.44 -1.48 2.01
C ARG A 103 -15.20 -1.71 0.53
N PHE A 104 -14.53 -2.80 0.15
CA PHE A 104 -14.11 -3.06 -1.24
C PHE A 104 -14.74 -4.29 -1.89
N ARG A 105 -15.66 -4.97 -1.21
CA ARG A 105 -16.23 -6.23 -1.71
C ARG A 105 -17.18 -6.04 -2.90
N ASP A 106 -18.03 -5.02 -2.82
CA ASP A 106 -19.15 -4.83 -3.73
C ASP A 106 -18.93 -3.61 -4.66
N ASN A 107 -17.66 -3.28 -4.92
CA ASN A 107 -17.23 -2.26 -5.88
C ASN A 107 -15.95 -2.70 -6.61
N ASN A 108 -15.57 -1.93 -7.63
CA ASN A 108 -14.40 -2.17 -8.46
C ASN A 108 -13.18 -1.31 -8.09
N ILE A 109 -13.22 -0.58 -6.97
CA ILE A 109 -12.15 0.38 -6.58
C ILE A 109 -10.80 -0.31 -6.44
N ALA A 110 -10.75 -1.52 -5.85
CA ALA A 110 -9.50 -2.26 -5.72
C ALA A 110 -8.91 -2.65 -7.08
N GLU A 111 -9.75 -2.96 -8.07
CA GLU A 111 -9.33 -3.27 -9.44
C GLU A 111 -8.84 -2.01 -10.15
N GLU A 112 -9.56 -0.89 -10.02
CA GLU A 112 -9.17 0.40 -10.58
C GLU A 112 -7.81 0.87 -10.03
N ILE A 113 -7.57 0.69 -8.72
CA ILE A 113 -6.27 0.99 -8.10
C ILE A 113 -5.17 0.15 -8.71
N PHE A 114 -5.39 -1.16 -8.84
CA PHE A 114 -4.39 -2.05 -9.43
C PHE A 114 -4.10 -1.69 -10.89
N ASN A 115 -5.13 -1.42 -11.68
CA ASN A 115 -5.01 -1.03 -13.08
C ASN A 115 -4.27 0.30 -13.25
N GLU A 116 -4.50 1.26 -12.37
CA GLU A 116 -3.81 2.54 -12.39
C GLU A 116 -2.33 2.39 -12.02
N ILE A 117 -2.01 1.60 -10.99
CA ILE A 117 -0.61 1.25 -10.64
C ILE A 117 0.09 0.60 -11.85
N LEU A 118 -0.56 -0.36 -12.51
CA LEU A 118 -0.02 -1.01 -13.70
C LEU A 118 0.18 -0.02 -14.85
N ARG A 119 -0.80 0.87 -15.10
CA ARG A 119 -0.71 1.92 -16.13
C ARG A 119 0.52 2.79 -15.92
N GLN A 120 0.76 3.25 -14.68
CA GLN A 120 1.93 4.05 -14.34
C GLN A 120 3.24 3.26 -14.53
N CYS A 121 3.27 2.00 -14.11
CA CYS A 121 4.43 1.11 -14.31
C CYS A 121 4.74 0.88 -15.80
N MET A 122 3.72 0.65 -16.63
CA MET A 122 3.87 0.47 -18.08
C MET A 122 4.35 1.75 -18.77
N ALA A 123 3.79 2.90 -18.41
CA ALA A 123 4.21 4.21 -18.94
C ALA A 123 5.69 4.52 -18.69
N LYS A 124 6.29 3.86 -17.70
CA LYS A 124 7.67 4.04 -17.26
C LYS A 124 8.57 2.86 -17.63
N GLY A 125 8.05 1.91 -18.42
CA GLY A 125 8.79 0.76 -18.94
C GLY A 125 9.19 -0.28 -17.88
N LEU A 126 8.55 -0.29 -16.71
CA LEU A 126 8.83 -1.26 -15.65
C LEU A 126 8.16 -2.61 -15.87
N VAL A 127 7.06 -2.63 -16.64
CA VAL A 127 6.33 -3.85 -16.99
C VAL A 127 6.32 -3.95 -18.51
N GLY A 128 6.99 -4.96 -19.05
CA GLY A 128 6.79 -5.35 -20.44
C GLY A 128 5.46 -6.08 -20.52
N GLY A 129 4.50 -5.57 -21.30
CA GLY A 129 3.16 -6.13 -21.48
C GLY A 129 3.12 -7.54 -22.12
N ALA A 130 4.15 -8.35 -21.94
CA ALA A 130 4.14 -9.76 -22.27
C ALA A 130 3.30 -10.48 -21.21
N ILE A 131 2.06 -10.79 -21.58
CA ILE A 131 1.27 -11.82 -20.91
C ILE A 131 2.08 -13.13 -21.06
N LEU A 132 2.47 -13.74 -19.94
CA LEU A 132 2.97 -15.12 -19.90
C LEU A 132 1.83 -16.09 -20.20
#